data_AF-A0A3P7S8S6-F1
#
_entry.id   AF-A0A3P7S8S6-F1
#
_cell.length_a   1.000
_cell.length_b   1.000
_cell.length_c   1.000
_cell.angle_alpha   90.00
_cell.angle_beta   90.00
_cell.angle_gamma   90.00
#
_symmetry.space_group_name_H-M   'P 1'
#
loop_
_entity.id
_entity.type
_entity.pdbx_description
1 polymer ?
#
loop_
_entity_poly.entity_id
_entity_poly.type
_entity_poly.pdbx_seq_one_letter_code
_entity_poly.pdbx_strand_id
1 'polypeptide(L)'
;MRLISNRKIMKGKRLMKTIGFDEAESKEEGSTSNGLQTSSGEVHGNRSPFYLPDANYLHCLANSFFFRRKRRLHTYERVHLAYKKIQREKEIEKERKRIQRENRQKAMANYKNMKRKMDRAVMKKNKKGQPNLNAQIEVLLEKIEKRLSK
;
A
#
# COMPACT_ATOMS: atom_id res chain seq x y z
N MET A 1 9.34 -33.48 -20.70
CA MET A 1 8.34 -32.40 -20.93
C MET A 1 8.76 -31.14 -20.19
N ARG A 2 9.18 -30.07 -20.90
CA ARG A 2 9.49 -28.76 -20.30
C ARG A 2 8.39 -27.78 -20.68
N LEU A 3 7.65 -27.29 -19.67
CA LEU A 3 6.64 -26.25 -19.84
C LEU A 3 7.32 -24.94 -20.24
N ILE A 4 7.14 -24.53 -21.49
CA ILE A 4 7.54 -23.21 -21.99
C ILE A 4 6.59 -22.19 -21.34
N SER A 5 7.07 -21.51 -20.30
CA SER A 5 6.30 -20.45 -19.64
C SER A 5 6.18 -19.25 -20.58
N ASN A 6 4.96 -18.96 -21.02
CA ASN A 6 4.57 -17.74 -21.71
C ASN A 6 4.80 -16.51 -20.81
N ARG A 7 6.04 -16.02 -20.74
CA ARG A 7 6.33 -14.67 -20.25
C ARG A 7 5.89 -13.69 -21.32
N LYS A 8 4.65 -13.22 -21.23
CA LYS A 8 4.23 -11.98 -21.90
C LYS A 8 5.21 -10.88 -21.51
N ILE A 9 5.98 -10.44 -22.49
CA ILE A 9 6.83 -9.27 -22.46
C ILE A 9 5.89 -8.05 -22.44
N MET A 10 5.49 -7.61 -21.24
CA MET A 10 4.92 -6.28 -21.01
C MET A 10 6.03 -5.30 -20.59
N LYS A 11 7.19 -5.39 -21.25
CA LYS A 11 8.29 -4.44 -21.13
C LYS A 11 8.41 -3.73 -22.48
N GLY A 12 7.80 -2.56 -22.63
CA GLY A 12 8.05 -1.77 -23.85
C GLY A 12 7.08 -0.64 -24.20
N LYS A 13 5.87 -0.57 -23.65
CA LYS A 13 4.89 0.45 -24.06
C LYS A 13 4.63 1.60 -23.07
N ARG A 14 5.51 1.82 -22.07
CA ARG A 14 5.33 2.92 -21.08
C ARG A 14 6.61 3.67 -20.70
N LEU A 15 7.58 3.71 -21.59
CA LEU A 15 8.82 4.49 -21.46
C LEU A 15 9.03 5.19 -22.81
N MET A 16 8.29 6.29 -23.07
CA MET A 16 8.50 7.33 -24.10
C MET A 16 7.18 8.13 -24.26
N LYS A 17 6.72 8.74 -23.17
CA LYS A 17 5.75 9.85 -23.10
C LYS A 17 6.12 10.54 -21.78
N THR A 18 6.34 11.86 -21.79
CA THR A 18 6.87 12.71 -20.68
C THR A 18 8.37 13.06 -20.69
N ILE A 19 8.92 13.39 -21.86
CA ILE A 19 9.65 14.68 -21.99
C ILE A 19 8.72 15.57 -22.81
N GLY A 20 7.57 15.87 -22.21
CA GLY A 20 6.50 16.66 -22.78
C GLY A 20 5.99 17.48 -21.63
N PHE A 21 6.31 18.76 -21.69
CA PHE A 21 5.65 19.80 -20.92
C PHE A 21 4.15 19.62 -21.09
N ASP A 22 3.42 19.39 -20.00
CA ASP A 22 2.00 19.68 -19.91
C ASP A 22 1.67 19.92 -18.44
N GLU A 23 0.80 20.90 -18.26
CA GLU A 23 0.47 21.61 -17.04
C GLU A 23 -0.34 20.74 -16.06
N ALA A 24 -0.41 21.21 -14.81
CA ALA A 24 -1.49 20.96 -13.87
C ALA A 24 -1.83 19.50 -13.52
N GLU A 25 -1.40 19.06 -12.32
CA GLU A 25 -2.29 18.35 -11.40
C GLU A 25 -1.61 18.22 -10.02
N SER A 26 -1.88 19.20 -9.16
CA SER A 26 -1.66 19.08 -7.72
C SER A 26 -2.80 18.24 -7.13
N LYS A 27 -2.56 16.95 -6.94
CA LYS A 27 -3.32 16.14 -5.99
C LYS A 27 -2.44 15.99 -4.75
N GLU A 28 -2.63 16.90 -3.80
CA GLU A 28 -2.13 16.73 -2.45
C GLU A 28 -2.89 15.57 -1.82
N GLU A 29 -2.15 14.51 -1.48
CA GLU A 29 -2.66 13.46 -0.61
C GLU A 29 -2.71 14.02 0.81
N GLY A 30 -3.89 14.52 1.17
CA GLY A 30 -4.24 14.89 2.54
C GLY A 30 -4.18 13.64 3.41
N SER A 31 -3.17 13.61 4.30
CA SER A 31 -3.11 12.66 5.40
C SER A 31 -4.29 12.90 6.34
N THR A 32 -5.11 11.86 6.46
CA THR A 32 -6.20 11.71 7.41
C THR A 32 -5.61 11.73 8.82
N SER A 33 -5.93 12.74 9.63
CA SER A 33 -5.74 12.68 11.07
C SER A 33 -6.99 13.17 11.79
N ASN A 34 -7.71 12.17 12.30
CA ASN A 34 -8.43 12.10 13.57
C ASN A 34 -9.32 13.30 13.96
N GLY A 35 -10.62 13.08 13.79
CA GLY A 35 -11.67 13.91 14.37
C GLY A 35 -11.61 13.91 15.91
N LEU A 36 -11.68 15.12 16.46
CA LEU A 36 -11.96 15.35 17.87
C LEU A 36 -13.38 15.91 17.96
N GLN A 37 -14.26 15.12 18.59
CA GLN A 37 -15.57 15.57 19.04
C GLN A 37 -15.37 16.56 20.19
N THR A 38 -15.96 17.74 20.10
CA THR A 38 -16.24 18.56 21.29
C THR A 38 -17.70 18.96 21.26
N SER A 39 -18.44 18.36 22.20
CA SER A 39 -19.76 18.74 22.64
C SER A 39 -19.65 19.94 23.60
N SER A 40 -20.80 20.55 23.91
CA SER A 40 -21.04 21.76 24.73
C SER A 40 -21.00 23.07 23.90
N GLY A 41 -21.95 23.97 24.00
CA GLY A 41 -23.21 24.04 24.73
C GLY A 41 -23.85 25.37 24.34
N GLU A 42 -25.15 25.37 24.13
CA GLU A 42 -25.91 26.55 23.70
C GLU A 42 -25.88 27.64 24.76
N VAL A 43 -25.49 28.86 24.38
CA VAL A 43 -25.87 30.09 25.09
C VAL A 43 -26.26 31.13 24.05
N HIS A 44 -27.55 31.46 24.06
CA HIS A 44 -28.16 32.48 23.23
C HIS A 44 -27.56 33.87 23.54
N GLY A 45 -27.13 34.58 22.51
CA GLY A 45 -26.64 35.95 22.62
C GLY A 45 -26.77 36.67 21.29
N ASN A 46 -27.76 37.55 21.19
CA ASN A 46 -28.08 38.39 20.04
C ASN A 46 -26.83 39.07 19.46
N ARG A 47 -26.28 38.54 18.36
CA ARG A 47 -25.20 39.17 17.60
C ARG A 47 -25.72 39.62 16.23
N SER A 48 -25.80 40.94 16.11
CA SER A 48 -25.78 41.80 14.92
C SER A 48 -25.52 41.08 13.57
N PRO A 49 -26.29 41.38 12.50
CA PRO A 49 -26.07 40.84 11.17
C PRO A 49 -24.85 41.50 10.50
N PHE A 50 -23.66 41.19 10.98
CA PHE A 50 -22.45 41.36 10.19
C PHE A 50 -22.34 40.15 9.26
N TYR A 51 -22.41 40.41 7.95
CA TYR A 51 -22.19 39.43 6.89
C TYR A 51 -20.90 38.65 7.15
N LEU A 52 -21.02 37.44 7.71
CA LEU A 52 -19.94 36.47 7.74
C LEU A 52 -19.73 35.99 6.30
N PRO A 53 -18.52 36.15 5.71
CA PRO A 53 -18.26 35.63 4.39
C PRO A 53 -18.46 34.11 4.42
N ASP A 54 -19.29 33.60 3.50
CA ASP A 54 -19.52 32.16 3.31
C ASP A 54 -18.17 31.43 3.24
N ALA A 55 -18.10 30.19 3.76
CA ALA A 55 -16.89 29.39 3.74
C ALA A 55 -16.31 29.27 2.31
N ASN A 56 -17.18 29.34 1.31
CA ASN A 56 -16.83 29.41 -0.10
C ASN A 56 -16.09 30.70 -0.48
N TYR A 57 -16.42 31.84 0.13
CA TYR A 57 -15.76 33.13 -0.11
C TYR A 57 -14.37 33.19 0.56
N LEU A 58 -14.22 32.63 1.77
CA LEU A 58 -12.90 32.50 2.39
C LEU A 58 -12.00 31.50 1.64
N HIS A 59 -12.57 30.40 1.13
CA HIS A 59 -11.83 29.47 0.27
C HIS A 59 -11.45 30.12 -1.08
N CYS A 60 -12.34 30.91 -1.68
CA CYS A 60 -12.05 31.67 -2.90
C CYS A 60 -11.02 32.78 -2.68
N LEU A 61 -11.07 33.52 -1.56
CA LEU A 61 -10.08 34.54 -1.21
C LEU A 61 -8.73 33.90 -0.87
N ALA A 62 -8.72 32.82 -0.08
CA ALA A 62 -7.52 32.05 0.16
C ALA A 62 -6.89 31.64 -1.18
N ASN A 63 -7.68 31.03 -2.07
CA ASN A 63 -7.19 30.62 -3.38
C ASN A 63 -6.76 31.79 -4.28
N SER A 64 -7.41 32.97 -4.21
CA SER A 64 -7.03 34.15 -4.98
C SER A 64 -5.72 34.77 -4.49
N PHE A 65 -5.46 34.79 -3.18
CA PHE A 65 -4.18 35.22 -2.62
C PHE A 65 -3.04 34.22 -2.89
N PHE A 66 -3.36 32.93 -3.07
CA PHE A 66 -2.37 31.90 -3.42
C PHE A 66 -2.00 31.84 -4.92
N PHE A 67 -2.64 32.64 -5.80
CA PHE A 67 -2.18 32.83 -7.19
C PHE A 67 -0.96 33.77 -7.30
N ARG A 68 -0.07 33.76 -6.30
CA ARG A 68 1.29 34.28 -6.48
C ARG A 68 1.93 33.54 -7.66
N ARG A 69 2.19 34.26 -8.76
CA ARG A 69 2.90 33.76 -9.94
C ARG A 69 4.11 32.96 -9.48
N LYS A 70 4.06 31.63 -9.60
CA LYS A 70 5.19 30.76 -9.26
C LYS A 70 6.36 31.16 -10.14
N ARG A 71 7.54 31.38 -9.55
CA ARG A 71 8.77 31.64 -10.32
C ARG A 71 9.00 30.46 -11.27
N ARG A 72 9.28 30.75 -12.54
CA ARG A 72 9.70 29.73 -13.50
C ARG A 72 11.09 29.25 -13.07
N LEU A 73 11.18 27.97 -12.70
CA LEU A 73 12.44 27.34 -12.33
C LEU A 73 13.35 27.20 -13.54
N HIS A 74 14.65 27.36 -13.34
CA HIS A 74 15.65 27.16 -14.39
C HIS A 74 15.66 25.69 -14.84
N THR A 75 16.07 25.41 -16.09
CA THR A 75 16.08 24.04 -16.65
C THR A 75 16.84 23.06 -15.76
N TYR A 76 17.99 23.49 -15.22
CA TYR A 76 18.79 22.69 -14.28
C TYR A 76 18.01 22.33 -13.00
N GLU A 77 17.33 23.30 -12.39
CA GLU A 77 16.55 23.08 -11.17
C GLU A 77 15.41 22.09 -11.41
N ARG A 78 14.72 22.20 -12.55
CA ARG A 78 13.65 21.27 -12.94
C ARG A 78 14.18 19.84 -13.07
N VAL A 79 15.32 19.67 -13.74
CA VAL A 79 15.97 18.35 -13.90
C VAL A 79 16.41 17.79 -12.54
N HIS A 80 16.98 18.62 -11.66
CA HIS A 80 17.41 18.21 -10.32
C HIS A 80 16.24 17.76 -9.45
N LEU A 81 15.12 18.50 -9.46
CA LEU A 81 13.91 18.13 -8.74
C LEU A 81 13.30 16.82 -9.28
N ALA A 82 13.27 16.65 -10.60
CA ALA A 82 12.80 15.41 -11.22
C ALA A 82 13.70 14.23 -10.83
N TYR A 83 15.02 14.40 -10.86
CA TYR A 83 15.98 13.38 -10.42
C TYR A 83 15.75 12.97 -8.97
N LYS A 84 15.62 13.94 -8.05
CA LYS A 84 15.31 13.67 -6.62
C LYS A 84 13.99 12.93 -6.44
N LYS A 85 12.96 13.26 -7.23
CA LYS A 85 11.68 12.55 -7.20
C LYS A 85 11.85 11.09 -7.63
N ILE A 86 12.54 10.85 -8.75
CA ILE A 86 12.80 9.50 -9.27
C ILE A 86 13.62 8.67 -8.28
N GLN A 87 14.61 9.26 -7.60
CA GLN A 87 15.40 8.52 -6.59
C GLN A 87 14.54 8.08 -5.41
N ARG A 88 13.69 8.96 -4.87
CA ARG A 88 12.75 8.61 -3.80
C ARG A 88 11.78 7.50 -4.25
N GLU A 89 11.25 7.59 -5.46
CA GLU A 89 10.38 6.53 -6.01
C GLU A 89 11.11 5.18 -6.14
N LYS A 90 12.38 5.18 -6.57
CA LYS A 90 13.20 3.96 -6.64
C LYS A 90 13.45 3.35 -5.28
N GLU A 91 13.71 4.16 -4.26
CA GLU A 91 13.91 3.71 -2.87
C GLU A 91 12.64 3.07 -2.31
N ILE A 92 11.49 3.73 -2.46
CA ILE A 92 10.18 3.21 -2.04
C ILE A 92 9.89 1.89 -2.76
N GLU A 93 10.11 1.82 -4.07
CA GLU A 93 9.87 0.62 -4.86
C GLU A 93 10.82 -0.53 -4.48
N LYS A 94 12.07 -0.23 -4.12
CA LYS A 94 13.03 -1.20 -3.62
C LYS A 94 12.56 -1.78 -2.29
N GLU A 95 12.07 -0.95 -1.38
CA GLU A 95 11.55 -1.38 -0.08
C GLU A 95 10.27 -2.21 -0.22
N ARG A 96 9.32 -1.76 -1.06
CA ARG A 96 8.11 -2.54 -1.39
C ARG A 96 8.46 -3.94 -1.92
N LYS A 97 9.43 -4.03 -2.85
CA LYS A 97 9.92 -5.31 -3.38
C LYS A 97 10.58 -6.17 -2.31
N ARG A 98 11.33 -5.58 -1.38
CA ARG A 98 11.94 -6.29 -0.25
C ARG A 98 10.87 -6.91 0.64
N ILE A 99 9.91 -6.13 1.10
CA ILE A 99 8.80 -6.60 1.94
C ILE A 99 8.02 -7.72 1.25
N GLN A 100 7.71 -7.57 -0.05
CA GLN A 100 7.02 -8.61 -0.82
C GLN A 100 7.83 -9.92 -0.90
N ARG A 101 9.15 -9.84 -1.11
CA ARG A 101 10.02 -11.02 -1.13
C ARG A 101 10.06 -11.70 0.23
N GLU A 102 10.22 -10.94 1.31
CA GLU A 102 10.24 -11.46 2.67
C GLU A 102 8.91 -12.15 3.02
N ASN A 103 7.77 -11.53 2.71
CA ASN A 103 6.45 -12.12 2.91
C ASN A 103 6.27 -13.41 2.11
N ARG A 104 6.71 -13.41 0.84
CA ARG A 104 6.69 -14.62 0.00
C ARG A 104 7.57 -15.73 0.58
N GLN A 105 8.78 -15.39 1.04
CA GLN A 105 9.69 -16.36 1.65
C GLN A 105 9.11 -16.94 2.95
N LYS A 106 8.53 -16.10 3.82
CA LYS A 106 7.83 -16.54 5.05
C LYS A 106 6.67 -17.47 4.72
N ALA A 107 5.83 -17.11 3.74
CA ALA A 107 4.71 -17.95 3.29
C ALA A 107 5.19 -19.31 2.74
N MET A 108 6.26 -19.31 1.93
CA MET A 108 6.85 -20.53 1.39
C MET A 108 7.51 -21.40 2.46
N ALA A 109 8.18 -20.81 3.44
CA ALA A 109 8.76 -21.53 4.58
C ALA A 109 7.67 -22.20 5.41
N ASN A 110 6.58 -21.48 5.73
CA ASN A 110 5.43 -22.01 6.45
C ASN A 110 4.78 -23.17 5.69
N TYR A 111 4.58 -23.03 4.38
CA TYR A 111 4.06 -24.10 3.53
C TYR A 111 4.98 -25.33 3.54
N LYS A 112 6.30 -25.15 3.34
CA LYS A 112 7.27 -26.26 3.37
C LYS A 112 7.30 -26.97 4.72
N ASN A 113 7.26 -26.23 5.83
CA ASN A 113 7.22 -26.81 7.17
C ASN A 113 5.96 -27.65 7.38
N MET A 114 4.79 -27.12 7.00
CA MET A 114 3.53 -27.85 7.08
C MET A 114 3.53 -29.09 6.17
N LYS A 115 4.06 -28.98 4.96
CA LYS A 115 4.22 -30.13 4.05
C LYS A 115 5.07 -31.22 4.69
N ARG A 116 6.24 -30.88 5.24
CA ARG A 116 7.11 -31.85 5.93
C ARG A 116 6.41 -32.54 7.11
N LYS A 117 5.63 -31.79 7.91
CA LYS A 117 4.85 -32.36 9.02
C LYS A 117 3.82 -33.37 8.52
N MET A 118 3.10 -33.01 7.45
CA MET A 118 2.14 -33.92 6.82
C MET A 118 2.84 -35.15 6.23
N ASP A 119 3.94 -34.98 5.50
CA ASP A 119 4.70 -36.10 4.93
C ASP A 119 5.15 -37.08 6.05
N ARG A 120 5.62 -36.56 7.19
CA ARG A 120 5.97 -37.37 8.37
C ARG A 120 4.78 -38.11 8.97
N ALA A 121 3.63 -37.45 9.08
CA ALA A 121 2.41 -38.07 9.62
C ALA A 121 1.88 -39.19 8.72
N VAL A 122 1.92 -39.00 7.40
CA VAL A 122 1.52 -40.01 6.42
C VAL A 122 2.48 -41.20 6.42
N MET A 123 3.78 -40.96 6.60
CA MET A 123 4.77 -42.04 6.70
C MET A 123 4.69 -42.86 8.00
N LYS A 124 4.04 -42.32 9.04
CA LYS A 124 3.94 -42.99 10.35
C LYS A 124 2.98 -44.18 10.26
N LYS A 125 3.51 -45.37 10.52
CA LYS A 125 2.77 -46.63 10.58
C LYS A 125 2.72 -47.17 12.00
N ASN A 126 1.66 -47.89 12.33
CA ASN A 126 1.51 -48.63 13.58
C ASN A 126 2.39 -49.89 13.56
N LYS A 127 2.51 -50.59 14.71
CA LYS A 127 3.26 -51.86 14.81
C LYS A 127 2.79 -52.92 13.81
N LYS A 128 1.51 -52.87 13.41
CA LYS A 128 0.89 -53.74 12.38
C LYS A 128 1.09 -53.25 10.93
N GLY A 129 1.88 -52.19 10.70
CA GLY A 129 2.14 -51.61 9.38
C GLY A 129 1.02 -50.71 8.82
N GLN A 130 -0.11 -50.58 9.51
CA GLN A 130 -1.24 -49.73 9.12
C GLN A 130 -0.91 -48.24 9.30
N PRO A 131 -1.44 -47.33 8.46
CA PRO A 131 -1.24 -45.89 8.61
C PRO A 131 -1.80 -45.39 9.95
N ASN A 132 -1.05 -44.53 10.63
CA ASN A 132 -1.50 -43.94 11.89
C ASN A 132 -2.41 -42.73 11.62
N LEU A 133 -3.73 -42.91 11.75
CA LEU A 133 -4.71 -41.85 11.51
C LEU A 133 -4.61 -40.70 12.52
N ASN A 134 -4.32 -40.98 13.79
CA ASN A 134 -4.21 -39.96 14.83
C ASN A 134 -3.13 -38.94 14.50
N ALA A 135 -1.97 -39.39 14.01
CA ALA A 135 -0.88 -38.52 13.58
C ALA A 135 -1.29 -37.61 12.39
N GLN A 136 -2.15 -38.09 11.50
CA GLN A 136 -2.66 -37.29 10.38
C GLN A 136 -3.69 -36.26 10.87
N ILE A 137 -4.56 -36.64 11.81
CA ILE A 137 -5.54 -35.76 12.43
C ILE A 137 -4.84 -34.60 13.15
N GLU A 138 -3.78 -34.86 13.92
CA GLU A 138 -2.99 -33.81 14.59
C GLU A 138 -2.50 -32.73 13.60
N VAL A 139 -1.97 -33.13 12.43
CA VAL A 139 -1.54 -32.19 11.40
C VAL A 139 -2.72 -31.44 10.76
N LEU A 140 -3.87 -32.07 10.61
CA LEU A 140 -5.08 -31.43 10.11
C LEU A 140 -5.64 -30.40 11.09
N LEU A 141 -5.65 -30.70 12.38
CA LEU A 141 -6.04 -29.75 13.44
C LEU A 141 -5.12 -28.52 13.42
N GLU A 142 -3.80 -28.72 13.34
CA GLU A 142 -2.83 -27.61 13.21
C GLU A 142 -3.11 -26.75 11.96
N LYS A 143 -3.57 -27.35 10.86
CA LYS A 143 -3.96 -26.60 9.64
C LYS A 143 -5.22 -25.78 9.83
N ILE A 144 -6.20 -26.28 10.59
CA ILE A 144 -7.45 -25.58 10.88
C ILE A 144 -7.18 -24.41 11.83
N GLU A 145 -6.45 -24.64 12.91
CA GLU A 145 -6.06 -23.59 13.87
C GLU A 145 -5.35 -22.42 13.18
N LYS A 146 -4.38 -22.71 12.31
CA LYS A 146 -3.66 -21.68 11.53
C LYS A 146 -4.51 -20.94 10.51
N ARG A 147 -5.66 -21.48 10.12
CA ARG A 147 -6.63 -20.80 9.25
C ARG A 147 -7.58 -19.92 10.06
N LEU A 148 -7.93 -20.34 11.28
CA LEU A 148 -8.75 -19.57 12.21
C LEU A 148 -7.98 -18.41 12.85
N SER A 149 -6.66 -18.55 13.02
CA SER A 149 -5.79 -17.51 13.61
C SER A 149 -5.36 -16.40 12.62
N LYS A 150 -5.85 -16.44 11.38
CA LYS A 150 -5.51 -15.48 10.32
C LYS A 150 -6.72 -14.61 10.01
#